data_AF-A0A838ICY4-F1
#
_entry.id   AF-A0A838ICY4-F1
#
_cell.length_a   1.000
_cell.length_b   1.000
_cell.length_c   1.000
_cell.angle_alpha   90.00
_cell.angle_beta   90.00
_cell.angle_gamma   90.00
#
_symmetry.space_group_name_H-M   'P 1'
#
loop_
_entity.id
_entity.type
_entity.pdbx_description
1 polymer ?
#
loop_
_entity_poly.entity_id
_entity_poly.type
_entity_poly.pdbx_seq_one_letter_code
_entity_poly.pdbx_strand_id
1 'polypeptide(L)'
;MTTKKAASPRANKTTKDAEVVTKSTKTQKSTTTKQASSAVAEKAKKAKSTAPKAAPKTDRQTVTRQIGLSLGADICWPICYEHILRDMDLCVDWQGQDVRVEVERVTIEPFNLAQPCKYDVVLDRLTHWYMPNREWVKKAVIMDDLYVLNNPWSIQSMEKHTTYAAMMHLGMPIPETWMVPPKTYDPHPDLRPTLKRYAKLFDLGALGAKMGYPLFMKPYDGGGWRGVSFVGNEKDLRQRYEESGKQAMHLQKAVDPFDSFVRCIGLGPQTHMVRYDADAPLHDRYTMDTDFVSDEEASILRDTTLTINAYFGWDFNSCEAMRSNGVWHPIDFANACPDSQVTSLHYHFPWLVLANLRWSIFCAVTKRKMRRTLDWEPFYAIAAQRDMPYRERLRAYAQIAEQRFDLERFEEFCATKLGHIEEANWEFFATPVARDAMRQKVVALYPEHEVEQFTELFWNRVQAWRADNVPGAPKVSAQKVSAKKTVKGAK
;
A
#
# COMPACT_ATOMS: atom_id res chain seq x y z
N MET A 1 9.23 -41.04 -50.88
CA MET A 1 8.95 -39.72 -51.49
C MET A 1 9.65 -38.68 -50.63
N THR A 2 10.89 -38.29 -50.98
CA THR A 2 11.27 -36.96 -51.54
C THR A 2 10.98 -35.82 -50.56
N THR A 3 11.91 -35.06 -49.96
CA THR A 3 13.18 -34.40 -50.39
C THR A 3 13.98 -33.94 -49.15
N LYS A 4 15.33 -34.09 -49.03
CA LYS A 4 16.43 -33.09 -49.27
C LYS A 4 16.19 -31.69 -48.62
N LYS A 5 17.13 -30.95 -47.98
CA LYS A 5 18.62 -30.95 -47.84
C LYS A 5 19.02 -29.79 -46.86
N ALA A 6 20.14 -29.96 -46.12
CA ALA A 6 21.28 -29.01 -45.84
C ALA A 6 21.03 -27.56 -45.30
N ALA A 7 21.91 -26.87 -44.56
CA ALA A 7 23.17 -27.11 -43.85
C ALA A 7 23.55 -25.85 -43.03
N SER A 8 24.36 -26.03 -41.97
CA SER A 8 25.20 -25.02 -41.30
C SER A 8 26.39 -24.62 -42.20
N PRO A 9 27.15 -23.51 -41.99
CA PRO A 9 28.35 -23.62 -41.12
C PRO A 9 28.91 -22.33 -40.45
N ARG A 10 29.75 -22.61 -39.43
CA ARG A 10 31.09 -22.05 -39.13
C ARG A 10 31.31 -20.78 -38.27
N ALA A 11 32.15 -21.04 -37.27
CA ALA A 11 32.94 -20.15 -36.44
C ALA A 11 34.10 -19.48 -37.19
N ASN A 12 34.65 -18.40 -36.61
CA ASN A 12 36.04 -18.01 -36.82
C ASN A 12 36.66 -17.42 -35.54
N LYS A 13 37.80 -17.99 -35.14
CA LYS A 13 38.77 -17.46 -34.18
C LYS A 13 39.85 -16.72 -34.96
N THR A 14 40.36 -15.63 -34.41
CA THR A 14 41.73 -15.15 -34.69
C THR A 14 42.32 -14.52 -33.44
N THR A 15 43.42 -15.11 -32.98
CA THR A 15 44.42 -14.58 -32.05
C THR A 15 45.47 -13.78 -32.83
N LYS A 16 46.02 -12.72 -32.23
CA LYS A 16 47.41 -12.29 -32.49
C LYS A 16 48.01 -11.60 -31.26
N ASP A 17 49.25 -12.02 -31.01
CA ASP A 17 50.25 -11.69 -29.99
C ASP A 17 50.60 -10.20 -29.84
N ALA A 18 51.06 -9.80 -28.65
CA ALA A 18 52.42 -9.23 -28.47
C ALA A 18 52.74 -8.90 -26.99
N GLU A 19 53.69 -9.67 -26.46
CA GLU A 19 54.86 -9.33 -25.64
C GLU A 19 54.83 -8.44 -24.38
N VAL A 20 55.51 -9.04 -23.40
CA VAL A 20 56.05 -8.61 -22.12
C VAL A 20 57.18 -7.59 -22.27
N VAL A 21 57.21 -6.54 -21.42
CA VAL A 21 58.47 -6.00 -20.88
C VAL A 21 58.32 -5.66 -19.39
N THR A 22 59.25 -6.22 -18.63
CA THR A 22 59.49 -6.07 -17.19
C THR A 22 60.43 -4.89 -16.88
N LYS A 23 60.25 -4.26 -15.70
CA LYS A 23 61.27 -3.73 -14.74
C LYS A 23 60.62 -2.65 -13.86
N SER A 24 60.40 -2.88 -12.56
CA SER A 24 61.35 -2.85 -11.43
C SER A 24 61.64 -1.44 -10.87
N THR A 25 61.27 -1.30 -9.59
CA THR A 25 61.94 -0.60 -8.47
C THR A 25 61.86 0.92 -8.25
N LYS A 26 61.42 1.21 -7.01
CA LYS A 26 61.91 2.19 -6.01
C LYS A 26 61.36 3.63 -5.99
N THR A 27 60.51 3.85 -4.97
CA THR A 27 60.64 4.81 -3.86
C THR A 27 61.24 6.19 -4.16
N GLN A 28 60.44 7.25 -3.98
CA GLN A 28 60.82 8.42 -3.17
C GLN A 28 59.62 9.31 -2.80
N LYS A 29 59.57 9.68 -1.52
CA LYS A 29 58.67 10.68 -0.93
C LYS A 29 59.06 12.09 -1.42
N SER A 30 58.08 12.97 -1.58
CA SER A 30 57.87 14.17 -0.75
C SER A 30 57.33 15.37 -1.53
N THR A 31 56.57 16.19 -0.81
CA THR A 31 56.29 17.62 -1.05
C THR A 31 55.42 18.00 -2.25
N THR A 32 54.10 18.00 -2.07
CA THR A 32 53.20 19.00 -2.67
C THR A 32 51.82 18.95 -1.99
N THR A 33 51.68 19.59 -0.82
CA THR A 33 50.35 19.75 -0.18
C THR A 33 50.20 21.10 0.55
N LYS A 34 50.95 22.12 0.14
CA LYS A 34 50.88 23.46 0.76
C LYS A 34 50.64 24.63 -0.20
N GLN A 35 50.38 24.38 -1.48
CA GLN A 35 50.09 25.45 -2.46
C GLN A 35 48.69 25.38 -3.09
N ALA A 36 47.90 24.35 -2.82
CA ALA A 36 46.51 24.25 -3.30
C ALA A 36 45.47 24.92 -2.36
N SER A 37 45.85 25.24 -1.11
CA SER A 37 44.92 25.79 -0.11
C SER A 37 44.84 27.32 -0.08
N SER A 38 45.76 28.05 -0.72
CA SER A 38 45.71 29.52 -0.77
C SER A 38 44.94 30.08 -1.96
N ALA A 39 44.90 29.37 -3.09
CA ALA A 39 44.19 29.83 -4.30
C ALA A 39 42.66 29.68 -4.23
N VAL A 40 42.14 28.80 -3.36
CA VAL A 40 40.69 28.62 -3.13
C VAL A 40 40.16 29.61 -2.09
N ALA A 41 41.00 30.06 -1.14
CA ALA A 41 40.62 31.02 -0.10
C ALA A 41 40.54 32.47 -0.61
N GLU A 42 41.25 32.82 -1.69
CA GLU A 42 41.28 34.19 -2.23
C GLU A 42 40.15 34.46 -3.24
N LYS A 43 39.61 33.43 -3.91
CA LYS A 43 38.38 33.54 -4.72
C LYS A 43 37.10 33.63 -3.89
N ALA A 44 37.11 33.19 -2.63
CA ALA A 44 35.97 33.24 -1.72
C ALA A 44 35.76 34.62 -1.04
N LYS A 45 36.74 35.54 -1.10
CA LYS A 45 36.66 36.87 -0.45
C LYS A 45 36.26 38.03 -1.37
N LYS A 46 36.11 37.81 -2.69
CA LYS A 46 35.71 38.86 -3.66
C LYS A 46 34.27 38.74 -4.19
N ALA A 47 33.46 37.83 -3.64
CA ALA A 47 32.06 37.60 -4.04
C ALA A 47 31.02 38.11 -3.01
N LYS A 48 31.40 39.02 -2.10
CA LYS A 48 30.51 39.66 -1.12
C LYS A 48 30.48 41.18 -1.30
N SER A 49 29.88 41.68 -2.38
CA SER A 49 29.29 43.04 -2.42
C SER A 49 28.47 43.29 -3.70
N THR A 50 27.47 42.46 -3.98
CA THR A 50 26.33 42.87 -4.83
C THR A 50 25.14 42.05 -4.39
N ALA A 51 24.17 42.72 -3.75
CA ALA A 51 22.85 42.14 -3.53
C ALA A 51 22.31 41.62 -4.87
N PRO A 52 21.80 40.38 -4.97
CA PRO A 52 21.17 39.94 -6.19
C PRO A 52 19.93 40.83 -6.38
N LYS A 53 19.92 41.59 -7.49
CA LYS A 53 18.67 42.20 -7.97
C LYS A 53 17.65 41.08 -8.05
N ALA A 54 16.51 41.27 -7.36
CA ALA A 54 15.37 40.39 -7.48
C ALA A 54 15.15 40.06 -8.96
N ALA A 55 15.16 38.77 -9.30
CA ALA A 55 14.72 38.34 -10.61
C ALA A 55 13.34 38.95 -10.88
N PRO A 56 13.03 39.35 -12.13
CA PRO A 56 11.69 39.84 -12.45
C PRO A 56 10.70 38.79 -11.96
N LYS A 57 9.70 39.18 -11.17
CA LYS A 57 8.55 38.33 -10.88
C LYS A 57 7.92 38.01 -12.24
N THR A 58 8.28 36.86 -12.82
CA THR A 58 7.50 36.27 -13.89
C THR A 58 6.11 36.11 -13.32
N ASP A 59 5.13 36.76 -13.94
CA ASP A 59 3.72 36.69 -13.57
C ASP A 59 3.25 35.24 -13.80
N ARG A 60 3.51 34.38 -12.81
CA ARG A 60 3.19 32.96 -12.88
C ARG A 60 1.70 32.84 -12.67
N GLN A 61 1.03 32.18 -13.60
CA GLN A 61 -0.40 31.92 -13.47
C GLN A 61 -0.64 31.05 -12.23
N THR A 62 -1.43 31.55 -11.29
CA THR A 62 -1.94 30.75 -10.18
C THR A 62 -3.08 29.87 -10.65
N VAL A 63 -3.01 28.58 -10.34
CA VAL A 63 -4.08 27.61 -10.63
C VAL A 63 -4.43 26.84 -9.36
N THR A 64 -5.70 26.53 -9.18
CA THR A 64 -6.17 25.72 -8.05
C THR A 64 -6.48 24.31 -8.53
N ARG A 65 -6.04 23.29 -7.77
CA ARG A 65 -6.43 21.89 -7.93
C ARG A 65 -7.45 21.51 -6.88
N GLN A 66 -8.47 20.77 -7.29
CA GLN A 66 -9.60 20.41 -6.44
C GLN A 66 -9.55 18.94 -6.05
N ILE A 67 -9.48 18.66 -4.74
CA ILE A 67 -9.54 17.31 -4.18
C ILE A 67 -10.92 17.09 -3.54
N GLY A 68 -11.65 16.11 -4.04
CA GLY A 68 -12.92 15.69 -3.47
C GLY A 68 -12.75 14.58 -2.44
N LEU A 69 -13.41 14.68 -1.28
CA LEU A 69 -13.54 13.59 -0.32
C LEU A 69 -14.93 12.96 -0.45
N SER A 70 -15.02 11.74 -1.00
CA SER A 70 -16.28 10.98 -1.07
C SER A 70 -16.34 9.98 0.08
N LEU A 71 -17.07 10.36 1.14
CA LEU A 71 -16.93 9.78 2.47
C LEU A 71 -18.19 9.05 2.93
N GLY A 72 -18.01 7.94 3.65
CA GLY A 72 -19.08 7.25 4.36
C GLY A 72 -19.12 7.67 5.83
N ALA A 73 -19.02 6.70 6.74
CA ALA A 73 -18.95 6.92 8.19
C ALA A 73 -17.56 7.39 8.67
N ASP A 74 -16.83 8.08 7.81
CA ASP A 74 -15.48 8.57 8.07
C ASP A 74 -15.54 9.92 8.80
N ILE A 75 -14.95 10.00 10.00
CA ILE A 75 -15.07 11.20 10.86
C ILE A 75 -13.72 11.85 11.12
N CYS A 76 -12.77 11.14 11.73
CA CYS A 76 -11.57 11.78 12.26
C CYS A 76 -10.54 12.11 11.17
N TRP A 77 -10.19 11.18 10.28
CA TRP A 77 -9.17 11.44 9.26
C TRP A 77 -9.55 12.56 8.27
N PRO A 78 -10.81 12.72 7.81
CA PRO A 78 -11.16 13.84 6.94
C PRO A 78 -10.97 15.18 7.64
N ILE A 79 -11.37 15.29 8.91
CA ILE A 79 -11.15 16.52 9.70
C ILE A 79 -9.65 16.82 9.80
N CYS A 80 -8.82 15.82 10.13
CA CYS A 80 -7.37 16.00 10.18
C CYS A 80 -6.79 16.43 8.83
N TYR A 81 -7.18 15.74 7.75
CA TYR A 81 -6.75 16.02 6.38
C TYR A 81 -7.11 17.46 5.96
N GLU A 82 -8.36 17.85 6.15
CA GLU A 82 -8.91 19.17 5.79
C GLU A 82 -8.16 20.29 6.53
N HIS A 83 -7.96 20.13 7.84
CA HIS A 83 -7.26 21.12 8.65
C HIS A 83 -5.78 21.22 8.31
N ILE A 84 -5.05 20.10 8.19
CA ILE A 84 -3.63 20.13 7.84
C ILE A 84 -3.43 20.79 6.48
N LEU A 85 -4.23 20.44 5.47
CA LEU A 85 -4.11 21.02 4.13
C LEU A 85 -4.37 22.53 4.15
N ARG A 86 -5.40 22.96 4.87
CA ARG A 86 -5.76 24.38 5.00
C ARG A 86 -4.70 25.18 5.73
N ASP A 87 -4.24 24.69 6.87
CA ASP A 87 -3.30 25.39 7.74
C ASP A 87 -1.90 25.46 7.09
N MET A 88 -1.55 24.46 6.25
CA MET A 88 -0.33 24.46 5.43
C MET A 88 -0.36 25.53 4.31
N ASP A 89 -1.54 26.02 3.90
CA ASP A 89 -1.75 26.98 2.81
C ASP A 89 -0.90 26.68 1.55
N LEU A 90 -0.91 25.42 1.14
CA LEU A 90 0.07 24.89 0.19
C LEU A 90 0.00 25.61 -1.17
N CYS A 91 1.16 26.12 -1.61
CA CYS A 91 1.40 26.67 -2.93
C CYS A 91 2.68 26.07 -3.54
N VAL A 92 2.54 25.30 -4.61
CA VAL A 92 3.64 24.55 -5.23
C VAL A 92 3.99 25.14 -6.60
N ASP A 93 5.26 25.52 -6.80
CA ASP A 93 5.79 25.78 -8.15
C ASP A 93 5.87 24.46 -8.94
N TRP A 94 5.01 24.34 -9.95
CA TRP A 94 4.94 23.19 -10.82
C TRP A 94 4.77 23.61 -12.28
N GLN A 95 5.72 23.21 -13.14
CA GLN A 95 5.70 23.47 -14.59
C GLN A 95 5.47 24.95 -14.95
N GLY A 96 6.02 25.88 -14.15
CA GLY A 96 5.90 27.32 -14.39
C GLY A 96 4.59 27.95 -13.91
N GLN A 97 3.77 27.20 -13.16
CA GLN A 97 2.55 27.68 -12.51
C GLN A 97 2.71 27.61 -10.99
N ASP A 98 2.03 28.53 -10.29
CA ASP A 98 1.86 28.45 -8.85
C ASP A 98 0.57 27.66 -8.57
N VAL A 99 0.71 26.42 -8.09
CA VAL A 99 -0.40 25.49 -7.92
C VAL A 99 -0.86 25.47 -6.47
N ARG A 100 -2.10 25.90 -6.21
CA ARG A 100 -2.78 25.76 -4.93
C ARG A 100 -3.64 24.50 -4.91
N VAL A 101 -3.91 23.97 -3.71
CA VAL A 101 -4.75 22.78 -3.54
C VAL A 101 -5.88 23.11 -2.58
N GLU A 102 -7.10 22.82 -3.00
CA GLU A 102 -8.30 22.94 -2.18
C GLU A 102 -8.96 21.57 -2.01
N VAL A 103 -9.71 21.43 -0.91
CA VAL A 103 -10.42 20.21 -0.56
C VAL A 103 -11.87 20.51 -0.26
N GLU A 104 -12.76 19.65 -0.75
CA GLU A 104 -14.19 19.72 -0.49
C GLU A 104 -14.78 18.32 -0.30
N ARG A 105 -15.84 18.20 0.52
CA ARG A 105 -16.61 16.97 0.63
C ARG A 105 -17.56 16.81 -0.54
N VAL A 106 -17.50 15.67 -1.21
CA VAL A 106 -18.36 15.36 -2.35
C VAL A 106 -19.80 15.13 -1.86
N THR A 107 -20.74 15.90 -2.40
CA THR A 107 -22.17 15.78 -2.12
C THR A 107 -22.82 14.66 -2.93
N ILE A 108 -23.99 14.21 -2.48
CA ILE A 108 -24.78 13.17 -3.14
C ILE A 108 -26.07 13.80 -3.63
N GLU A 109 -26.21 13.91 -4.94
CA GLU A 109 -27.36 14.52 -5.60
C GLU A 109 -27.60 13.91 -6.98
N PRO A 110 -28.81 14.02 -7.55
CA PRO A 110 -29.04 13.66 -8.95
C PRO A 110 -28.09 14.45 -9.86
N PHE A 111 -27.40 13.76 -10.77
CA PHE A 111 -26.47 14.37 -11.72
C PHE A 111 -26.89 14.08 -13.16
N ASN A 112 -26.61 15.03 -14.05
CA ASN A 112 -26.75 14.80 -15.48
C ASN A 112 -25.55 13.94 -15.96
N LEU A 113 -25.78 12.93 -16.80
CA LEU A 113 -24.71 12.08 -17.33
C LEU A 113 -23.62 12.85 -18.11
N ALA A 114 -23.93 14.05 -18.60
CA ALA A 114 -22.99 14.95 -19.25
C ALA A 114 -22.44 16.07 -18.34
N GLN A 115 -22.85 16.14 -17.07
CA GLN A 115 -22.40 17.18 -16.12
C GLN A 115 -20.87 17.12 -15.91
N PRO A 116 -20.09 18.15 -16.22
CA PRO A 116 -18.64 18.14 -16.01
C PRO A 116 -18.23 17.88 -14.55
N CYS A 117 -17.09 17.22 -14.35
CA CYS A 117 -16.49 17.04 -13.03
C CYS A 117 -15.55 18.21 -12.71
N LYS A 118 -15.70 18.82 -11.53
CA LYS A 118 -14.82 19.91 -11.06
C LYS A 118 -13.54 19.44 -10.37
N TYR A 119 -13.47 18.16 -9.98
CA TYR A 119 -12.38 17.62 -9.17
C TYR A 119 -11.25 17.08 -10.06
N ASP A 120 -10.00 17.33 -9.67
CA ASP A 120 -8.83 16.70 -10.28
C ASP A 120 -8.58 15.31 -9.67
N VAL A 121 -8.83 15.17 -8.35
CA VAL A 121 -8.64 13.93 -7.58
C VAL A 121 -9.85 13.71 -6.66
N VAL A 122 -10.31 12.46 -6.52
CA VAL A 122 -11.28 12.06 -5.48
C VAL A 122 -10.73 10.93 -4.63
N LEU A 123 -10.77 11.10 -3.31
CA LEU A 123 -10.54 10.03 -2.34
C LEU A 123 -11.89 9.40 -2.04
N ASP A 124 -12.18 8.26 -2.67
CA ASP A 124 -13.47 7.60 -2.58
C ASP A 124 -13.48 6.46 -1.55
N ARG A 125 -14.49 6.48 -0.70
CA ARG A 125 -14.75 5.48 0.35
C ARG A 125 -16.07 4.74 0.14
N LEU A 126 -16.82 5.06 -0.92
CA LEU A 126 -18.21 4.66 -1.10
C LEU A 126 -18.43 3.64 -2.24
N THR A 127 -17.55 3.61 -3.26
CA THR A 127 -17.75 2.84 -4.50
C THR A 127 -18.06 1.36 -4.26
N HIS A 128 -17.49 0.75 -3.22
CA HIS A 128 -17.67 -0.66 -2.93
C HIS A 128 -19.09 -1.05 -2.47
N TRP A 129 -19.92 -0.11 -2.00
CA TRP A 129 -21.25 -0.43 -1.48
C TRP A 129 -22.36 0.56 -1.87
N TYR A 130 -22.04 1.81 -2.19
CA TYR A 130 -23.06 2.84 -2.44
C TYR A 130 -23.17 3.21 -3.93
N MET A 131 -24.27 2.75 -4.55
CA MET A 131 -24.46 2.78 -6.00
C MET A 131 -24.42 4.19 -6.62
N PRO A 132 -25.13 5.22 -6.10
CA PRO A 132 -25.12 6.55 -6.73
C PRO A 132 -23.72 7.15 -6.87
N ASN A 133 -22.91 7.07 -5.80
CA ASN A 133 -21.54 7.57 -5.82
C ASN A 133 -20.66 6.74 -6.75
N ARG A 134 -20.77 5.41 -6.74
CA ARG A 134 -20.01 4.55 -7.67
C ARG A 134 -20.25 4.96 -9.13
N GLU A 135 -21.52 5.15 -9.52
CA GLU A 135 -21.84 5.48 -10.91
C GLU A 135 -21.46 6.92 -11.28
N TRP A 136 -21.54 7.87 -10.33
CA TRP A 136 -21.00 9.22 -10.50
C TRP A 136 -19.47 9.20 -10.72
N VAL A 137 -18.73 8.47 -9.88
CA VAL A 137 -17.27 8.34 -9.99
C VAL A 137 -16.89 7.79 -11.36
N LYS A 138 -17.50 6.69 -11.80
CA LYS A 138 -17.21 6.12 -13.13
C LYS A 138 -17.52 7.10 -14.25
N LYS A 139 -18.66 7.80 -14.18
CA LYS A 139 -19.01 8.85 -15.14
C LYS A 139 -17.93 9.92 -15.20
N ALA A 140 -17.45 10.40 -14.04
CA ALA A 140 -16.44 11.44 -13.95
C ALA A 140 -15.08 10.97 -14.52
N VAL A 141 -14.69 9.72 -14.28
CA VAL A 141 -13.47 9.15 -14.87
C VAL A 141 -13.55 9.05 -16.40
N ILE A 142 -14.72 8.64 -16.93
CA ILE A 142 -14.92 8.49 -18.38
C ILE A 142 -14.93 9.85 -19.09
N MET A 143 -15.65 10.83 -18.53
CA MET A 143 -15.94 12.10 -19.19
C MET A 143 -14.85 13.15 -18.99
N ASP A 144 -14.24 13.17 -17.80
CA ASP A 144 -13.42 14.28 -17.34
C ASP A 144 -12.01 13.84 -16.90
N ASP A 145 -11.64 12.57 -17.15
CA ASP A 145 -10.36 11.97 -16.76
C ASP A 145 -10.06 12.03 -15.25
N LEU A 146 -11.10 12.09 -14.39
CA LEU A 146 -10.94 12.15 -12.92
C LEU A 146 -9.95 11.09 -12.43
N TYR A 147 -9.01 11.48 -11.56
CA TYR A 147 -8.21 10.54 -10.79
C TYR A 147 -8.97 10.14 -9.52
N VAL A 148 -9.16 8.84 -9.28
CA VAL A 148 -9.88 8.37 -8.08
C VAL A 148 -9.14 7.23 -7.41
N LEU A 149 -9.06 7.31 -6.08
CA LEU A 149 -8.61 6.22 -5.23
C LEU A 149 -9.86 5.44 -4.82
N ASN A 150 -10.09 4.21 -5.26
CA ASN A 150 -9.31 3.36 -6.15
C ASN A 150 -9.96 3.23 -7.54
N ASN A 151 -9.37 2.42 -8.43
CA ASN A 151 -10.01 2.07 -9.70
C ASN A 151 -11.45 1.54 -9.51
N PRO A 152 -12.49 2.28 -9.96
CA PRO A 152 -13.87 1.99 -9.56
C PRO A 152 -14.42 0.71 -10.18
N TRP A 153 -13.88 0.28 -11.33
CA TRP A 153 -14.25 -0.97 -11.97
C TRP A 153 -13.67 -2.17 -11.21
N SER A 154 -12.40 -2.09 -10.83
CA SER A 154 -11.75 -3.15 -10.06
C SER A 154 -12.39 -3.30 -8.67
N ILE A 155 -12.69 -2.20 -7.97
CA ILE A 155 -13.35 -2.24 -6.65
C ILE A 155 -14.72 -2.91 -6.74
N GLN A 156 -15.45 -2.68 -7.83
CA GLN A 156 -16.76 -3.30 -8.02
C GLN A 156 -16.69 -4.80 -8.35
N SER A 157 -15.63 -5.26 -9.03
CA SER A 157 -15.62 -6.58 -9.67
C SER A 157 -14.59 -7.57 -9.11
N MET A 158 -13.61 -7.09 -8.36
CA MET A 158 -12.49 -7.89 -7.88
C MET A 158 -12.66 -8.23 -6.40
N GLU A 159 -13.56 -9.17 -6.14
CA GLU A 159 -13.78 -9.73 -4.79
C GLU A 159 -12.58 -10.56 -4.30
N LYS A 160 -12.58 -10.97 -3.02
CA LYS A 160 -11.50 -11.80 -2.45
C LYS A 160 -11.19 -13.00 -3.33
N HIS A 161 -12.20 -13.68 -3.86
CA HIS A 161 -11.99 -14.81 -4.78
C HIS A 161 -11.05 -14.49 -5.96
N THR A 162 -11.33 -13.42 -6.71
CA THR A 162 -10.52 -13.06 -7.88
C THR A 162 -9.10 -12.67 -7.47
N THR A 163 -8.96 -11.98 -6.34
CA THR A 163 -7.62 -11.62 -5.83
C THR A 163 -6.77 -12.82 -5.48
N TYR A 164 -7.37 -13.84 -4.86
CA TYR A 164 -6.70 -15.07 -4.50
C TYR A 164 -6.24 -15.85 -5.72
N ALA A 165 -7.13 -16.05 -6.69
CA ALA A 165 -6.80 -16.74 -7.93
C ALA A 165 -5.64 -16.04 -8.67
N ALA A 166 -5.67 -14.71 -8.76
CA ALA A 166 -4.61 -13.94 -9.41
C ALA A 166 -3.27 -14.08 -8.68
N MET A 167 -3.24 -13.89 -7.37
CA MET A 167 -1.99 -13.94 -6.61
C MET A 167 -1.41 -15.38 -6.52
N MET A 168 -2.27 -16.41 -6.49
CA MET A 168 -1.85 -17.81 -6.66
C MET A 168 -1.26 -18.04 -8.05
N HIS A 169 -1.84 -17.45 -9.11
CA HIS A 169 -1.29 -17.54 -10.47
C HIS A 169 0.09 -16.88 -10.58
N LEU A 170 0.32 -15.77 -9.86
CA LEU A 170 1.63 -15.13 -9.75
C LEU A 170 2.62 -15.92 -8.86
N GLY A 171 2.15 -17.01 -8.23
CA GLY A 171 2.93 -17.94 -7.43
C GLY A 171 3.21 -17.44 -6.01
N MET A 172 2.35 -16.60 -5.44
CA MET A 172 2.42 -16.22 -4.02
C MET A 172 2.04 -17.41 -3.12
N PRO A 173 2.67 -17.56 -1.95
CA PRO A 173 2.44 -18.68 -1.03
C PRO A 173 1.14 -18.47 -0.22
N ILE A 174 0.00 -18.37 -0.90
CA ILE A 174 -1.31 -18.25 -0.24
C ILE A 174 -1.70 -19.63 0.31
N PRO A 175 -2.22 -19.73 1.54
CA PRO A 175 -2.70 -21.00 2.08
C PRO A 175 -3.75 -21.65 1.18
N GLU A 176 -3.77 -22.99 1.13
CA GLU A 176 -4.72 -23.72 0.30
C GLU A 176 -6.15 -23.23 0.58
N THR A 177 -6.83 -22.78 -0.48
CA THR A 177 -8.15 -22.13 -0.37
C THR A 177 -9.09 -22.70 -1.43
N TRP A 178 -10.29 -23.08 -0.99
CA TRP A 178 -11.34 -23.65 -1.83
C TRP A 178 -12.58 -22.76 -1.82
N MET A 179 -13.25 -22.66 -2.96
CA MET A 179 -14.58 -22.06 -3.05
C MET A 179 -15.64 -23.12 -2.72
N VAL A 180 -16.53 -22.80 -1.78
CA VAL A 180 -17.65 -23.63 -1.35
C VAL A 180 -18.95 -22.94 -1.80
N PRO A 181 -19.81 -23.61 -2.59
CA PRO A 181 -21.10 -23.07 -3.00
C PRO A 181 -21.97 -22.69 -1.79
N PRO A 182 -22.92 -21.76 -1.93
CA PRO A 182 -23.77 -21.36 -0.81
C PRO A 182 -24.69 -22.50 -0.37
N LYS A 183 -25.02 -22.50 0.93
CA LYS A 183 -25.90 -23.49 1.55
C LYS A 183 -27.35 -23.36 1.06
N THR A 184 -27.80 -22.13 0.87
CA THR A 184 -29.14 -21.76 0.38
C THR A 184 -29.03 -20.69 -0.71
N TYR A 185 -30.11 -20.47 -1.45
CA TYR A 185 -30.12 -19.59 -2.61
C TYR A 185 -31.34 -18.68 -2.58
N ASP A 186 -31.24 -17.51 -3.21
CA ASP A 186 -32.40 -16.70 -3.53
C ASP A 186 -33.27 -17.38 -4.60
N PRO A 187 -34.60 -17.24 -4.53
CA PRO A 187 -35.48 -17.75 -5.57
C PRO A 187 -35.14 -17.11 -6.92
N HIS A 188 -34.75 -17.93 -7.89
CA HIS A 188 -34.54 -17.52 -9.28
C HIS A 188 -35.14 -18.58 -10.22
N PRO A 189 -35.91 -18.18 -11.26
CA PRO A 189 -36.59 -19.13 -12.15
C PRO A 189 -35.66 -20.22 -12.71
N ASP A 190 -34.44 -19.83 -13.07
CA ASP A 190 -33.46 -20.73 -13.70
C ASP A 190 -32.61 -21.53 -12.70
N LEU A 191 -32.70 -21.26 -11.40
CA LEU A 191 -31.84 -21.91 -10.41
C LEU A 191 -32.06 -23.41 -10.35
N ARG A 192 -33.32 -23.85 -10.18
CA ARG A 192 -33.65 -25.27 -10.01
C ARG A 192 -33.28 -26.11 -11.25
N PRO A 193 -33.60 -25.69 -12.49
CA PRO A 193 -33.12 -26.37 -13.69
C PRO A 193 -31.58 -26.43 -13.77
N THR A 194 -30.89 -25.36 -13.41
CA THR A 194 -29.42 -25.28 -13.42
C THR A 194 -28.81 -26.28 -12.44
N LEU A 195 -29.25 -26.26 -11.18
CA LEU A 195 -28.73 -27.17 -10.15
C LEU A 195 -29.02 -28.63 -10.51
N LYS A 196 -30.22 -28.96 -11.01
CA LYS A 196 -30.55 -30.33 -11.42
C LYS A 196 -29.67 -30.86 -12.57
N ARG A 197 -29.28 -30.00 -13.52
CA ARG A 197 -28.51 -30.40 -14.70
C ARG A 197 -27.01 -30.46 -14.44
N TYR A 198 -26.48 -29.54 -13.63
CA TYR A 198 -25.04 -29.27 -13.59
C TYR A 198 -24.42 -29.40 -12.20
N ALA A 199 -25.19 -29.37 -11.12
CA ALA A 199 -24.62 -29.52 -9.79
C ALA A 199 -24.22 -30.97 -9.54
N LYS A 200 -23.02 -31.15 -8.99
CA LYS A 200 -22.59 -32.42 -8.38
C LYS A 200 -22.75 -32.30 -6.88
N LEU A 201 -23.23 -33.38 -6.26
CA LEU A 201 -23.18 -33.49 -4.81
C LEU A 201 -21.71 -33.55 -4.36
N PHE A 202 -21.42 -32.98 -3.20
CA PHE A 202 -20.09 -32.94 -2.60
C PHE A 202 -20.18 -33.28 -1.11
N ASP A 203 -19.08 -33.80 -0.56
CA ASP A 203 -18.94 -34.04 0.87
C ASP A 203 -17.96 -33.03 1.47
N LEU A 204 -18.51 -32.09 2.24
CA LEU A 204 -17.74 -31.05 2.89
C LEU A 204 -16.82 -31.61 3.99
N GLY A 205 -17.22 -32.68 4.67
CA GLY A 205 -16.39 -33.34 5.68
C GLY A 205 -15.16 -33.99 5.07
N ALA A 206 -15.34 -34.70 3.95
CA ALA A 206 -14.23 -35.26 3.19
C ALA A 206 -13.26 -34.20 2.67
N LEU A 207 -13.77 -33.04 2.19
CA LEU A 207 -12.92 -31.90 1.80
C LEU A 207 -12.13 -31.35 3.00
N GLY A 208 -12.78 -31.14 4.13
CA GLY A 208 -12.13 -30.66 5.36
C GLY A 208 -11.04 -31.60 5.85
N ALA A 209 -11.30 -32.91 5.85
CA ALA A 209 -10.31 -33.93 6.19
C ALA A 209 -9.12 -33.94 5.22
N LYS A 210 -9.37 -33.75 3.91
CA LYS A 210 -8.32 -33.67 2.89
C LYS A 210 -7.40 -32.47 3.09
N MET A 211 -7.95 -31.29 3.39
CA MET A 211 -7.16 -30.08 3.67
C MET A 211 -6.45 -30.16 5.04
N GLY A 212 -7.04 -30.91 5.97
CA GLY A 212 -6.63 -31.02 7.36
C GLY A 212 -6.98 -29.76 8.18
N TYR A 213 -7.27 -29.95 9.45
CA TYR A 213 -7.57 -28.86 10.39
C TYR A 213 -6.29 -28.27 11.01
N PRO A 214 -6.31 -27.02 11.52
CA PRO A 214 -7.43 -26.09 11.50
C PRO A 214 -7.63 -25.37 10.16
N LEU A 215 -8.86 -24.88 9.95
CA LEU A 215 -9.30 -24.13 8.77
C LEU A 215 -9.99 -22.83 9.18
N PHE A 216 -10.14 -21.91 8.23
CA PHE A 216 -11.03 -20.76 8.33
C PHE A 216 -12.09 -20.80 7.23
N MET A 217 -13.34 -20.53 7.59
CA MET A 217 -14.43 -20.31 6.64
C MET A 217 -14.75 -18.82 6.60
N LYS A 218 -14.71 -18.20 5.41
CA LYS A 218 -14.87 -16.75 5.22
C LYS A 218 -15.75 -16.47 4.00
N PRO A 219 -16.61 -15.44 3.98
CA PRO A 219 -17.36 -15.08 2.76
C PRO A 219 -16.41 -14.67 1.63
N TYR A 220 -16.74 -15.04 0.39
CA TYR A 220 -15.88 -14.80 -0.79
C TYR A 220 -15.79 -13.30 -1.19
N ASP A 221 -16.70 -12.46 -0.70
CA ASP A 221 -16.86 -11.01 -0.93
C ASP A 221 -16.90 -10.21 0.39
N GLY A 222 -16.57 -10.86 1.52
CA GLY A 222 -16.73 -10.28 2.85
C GLY A 222 -15.63 -9.29 3.24
N GLY A 223 -15.99 -8.24 3.99
CA GLY A 223 -15.05 -7.28 4.60
C GLY A 223 -15.31 -7.06 6.10
N GLY A 224 -14.30 -6.53 6.81
CA GLY A 224 -14.41 -6.14 8.23
C GLY A 224 -14.66 -7.31 9.18
N TRP A 225 -14.02 -8.47 8.94
CA TRP A 225 -14.14 -9.69 9.75
C TRP A 225 -15.55 -10.32 9.84
N ARG A 226 -16.56 -9.75 9.17
CA ARG A 226 -17.92 -10.31 9.16
C ARG A 226 -17.95 -11.69 8.52
N GLY A 227 -18.43 -12.68 9.27
CA GLY A 227 -18.58 -14.06 8.82
C GLY A 227 -17.28 -14.88 8.79
N VAL A 228 -16.17 -14.37 9.32
CA VAL A 228 -14.92 -15.14 9.44
C VAL A 228 -15.01 -16.10 10.63
N SER A 229 -14.88 -17.39 10.36
CA SER A 229 -15.08 -18.45 11.34
C SER A 229 -13.88 -19.37 11.42
N PHE A 230 -13.37 -19.60 12.63
CA PHE A 230 -12.43 -20.69 12.90
C PHE A 230 -13.15 -22.04 12.83
N VAL A 231 -12.47 -23.04 12.26
CA VAL A 231 -12.98 -24.40 12.06
C VAL A 231 -11.89 -25.37 12.54
N GLY A 232 -12.08 -25.92 13.74
CA GLY A 232 -11.10 -26.82 14.36
C GLY A 232 -11.28 -28.29 13.98
N ASN A 233 -12.45 -28.68 13.49
CA ASN A 233 -12.79 -30.07 13.14
C ASN A 233 -13.99 -30.13 12.17
N GLU A 234 -14.40 -31.34 11.79
CA GLU A 234 -15.52 -31.56 10.86
C GLU A 234 -16.87 -31.06 11.39
N LYS A 235 -17.13 -31.23 12.70
CA LYS A 235 -18.39 -30.76 13.30
C LYS A 235 -18.50 -29.25 13.18
N ASP A 236 -17.43 -28.53 13.49
CA ASP A 236 -17.36 -27.07 13.32
C ASP A 236 -17.57 -26.69 11.85
N LEU A 237 -16.95 -27.42 10.92
CA LEU A 237 -17.05 -27.15 9.48
C LEU A 237 -18.49 -27.23 8.99
N ARG A 238 -19.20 -28.33 9.35
CA ARG A 238 -20.60 -28.52 8.98
C ARG A 238 -21.48 -27.44 9.61
N GLN A 239 -21.25 -27.11 10.88
CA GLN A 239 -22.01 -26.06 11.56
C GLN A 239 -21.84 -24.70 10.89
N ARG A 240 -20.60 -24.26 10.63
CA ARG A 240 -20.33 -22.96 9.99
C ARG A 240 -20.90 -22.88 8.57
N TYR A 241 -20.97 -24.00 7.86
CA TYR A 241 -21.60 -24.06 6.55
C TYR A 241 -23.13 -23.91 6.61
N GLU A 242 -23.80 -24.49 7.60
CA GLU A 242 -25.24 -24.25 7.82
C GLU A 242 -25.51 -22.77 8.16
N GLU A 243 -24.64 -22.17 8.98
CA GLU A 243 -24.72 -20.76 9.39
C GLU A 243 -24.43 -19.78 8.22
N SER A 244 -23.69 -20.20 7.19
CA SER A 244 -23.31 -19.32 6.07
C SER A 244 -24.48 -18.94 5.15
N GLY A 245 -25.59 -19.68 5.21
CA GLY A 245 -26.83 -19.34 4.54
C GLY A 245 -26.66 -19.16 3.03
N LYS A 246 -26.82 -17.93 2.54
CA LYS A 246 -26.78 -17.61 1.10
C LYS A 246 -25.40 -17.21 0.59
N GLN A 247 -24.43 -17.10 1.49
CA GLN A 247 -23.09 -16.65 1.14
C GLN A 247 -22.29 -17.79 0.52
N ALA A 248 -21.61 -17.50 -0.60
CA ALA A 248 -20.54 -18.35 -1.07
C ALA A 248 -19.30 -18.13 -0.19
N MET A 249 -18.61 -19.21 0.13
CA MET A 249 -17.56 -19.19 1.15
C MET A 249 -16.23 -19.63 0.57
N HIS A 250 -15.15 -19.03 1.06
CA HIS A 250 -13.82 -19.61 1.02
C HIS A 250 -13.62 -20.51 2.24
N LEU A 251 -13.15 -21.72 2.00
CA LEU A 251 -12.57 -22.60 3.02
C LEU A 251 -11.06 -22.57 2.84
N GLN A 252 -10.34 -22.03 3.82
CA GLN A 252 -8.91 -21.76 3.75
C GLN A 252 -8.15 -22.51 4.84
N LYS A 253 -7.00 -23.08 4.48
CA LYS A 253 -6.07 -23.66 5.45
C LYS A 253 -5.54 -22.58 6.39
N ALA A 254 -5.60 -22.81 7.70
CA ALA A 254 -4.98 -21.89 8.66
C ALA A 254 -3.45 -21.93 8.53
N VAL A 255 -2.81 -20.78 8.72
CA VAL A 255 -1.35 -20.71 8.92
C VAL A 255 -1.10 -20.99 10.39
N ASP A 256 -0.88 -22.26 10.73
CA ASP A 256 -0.74 -22.72 12.12
C ASP A 256 0.35 -23.82 12.21
N PRO A 257 1.35 -23.67 13.10
CA PRO A 257 1.63 -22.49 13.91
C PRO A 257 2.12 -21.31 13.05
N PHE A 258 1.88 -20.09 13.51
CA PHE A 258 2.52 -18.87 13.01
C PHE A 258 3.27 -18.18 14.14
N ASP A 259 4.31 -17.42 13.80
CA ASP A 259 5.16 -16.72 14.77
C ASP A 259 5.12 -15.18 14.61
N SER A 260 4.51 -14.69 13.53
CA SER A 260 4.27 -13.26 13.31
C SER A 260 3.03 -13.05 12.44
N PHE A 261 2.27 -12.00 12.72
CA PHE A 261 1.12 -11.57 11.93
C PHE A 261 1.26 -10.06 11.70
N VAL A 262 1.28 -9.65 10.44
CA VAL A 262 1.46 -8.26 10.02
C VAL A 262 0.35 -7.86 9.07
N ARG A 263 -0.16 -6.65 9.25
CA ARG A 263 -0.90 -5.92 8.22
C ARG A 263 0.01 -4.88 7.59
N CYS A 264 0.21 -4.97 6.28
CA CYS A 264 0.90 -3.97 5.49
C CYS A 264 -0.12 -3.13 4.72
N ILE A 265 -0.18 -1.83 5.02
CA ILE A 265 -1.06 -0.86 4.37
C ILE A 265 -0.27 -0.25 3.21
N GLY A 266 -0.82 -0.26 1.99
CA GLY A 266 -0.25 0.40 0.82
C GLY A 266 -1.09 1.59 0.39
N LEU A 267 -0.46 2.76 0.18
CA LEU A 267 -1.08 4.00 -0.28
C LEU A 267 -0.20 4.69 -1.33
N GLY A 268 -0.62 4.62 -2.59
CA GLY A 268 0.26 4.88 -3.73
C GLY A 268 1.49 3.97 -3.64
N PRO A 269 2.72 4.50 -3.77
CA PRO A 269 3.95 3.74 -3.58
C PRO A 269 4.36 3.57 -2.11
N GLN A 270 3.66 4.19 -1.16
CA GLN A 270 4.01 4.17 0.27
C GLN A 270 3.47 2.90 0.93
N THR A 271 4.23 2.33 1.86
CA THR A 271 3.77 1.19 2.67
C THR A 271 4.02 1.40 4.15
N HIS A 272 3.13 0.88 5.00
CA HIS A 272 3.28 0.89 6.46
C HIS A 272 2.93 -0.46 7.06
N MET A 273 3.78 -0.98 7.92
CA MET A 273 3.61 -2.29 8.53
C MET A 273 3.16 -2.14 9.97
N VAL A 274 2.13 -2.88 10.31
CA VAL A 274 1.56 -2.92 11.65
C VAL A 274 1.55 -4.36 12.12
N ARG A 275 2.24 -4.66 13.21
CA ARG A 275 2.16 -5.97 13.86
C ARG A 275 0.78 -6.14 14.48
N TYR A 276 0.17 -7.28 14.20
CA TYR A 276 -1.18 -7.65 14.61
C TYR A 276 -1.13 -8.70 15.73
N ASP A 277 -1.81 -8.43 16.84
CA ASP A 277 -2.07 -9.38 17.91
C ASP A 277 -3.54 -9.83 17.82
N ALA A 278 -3.76 -11.09 17.41
CA ALA A 278 -5.11 -11.62 17.21
C ALA A 278 -5.85 -11.92 18.51
N ASP A 279 -5.11 -12.12 19.62
CA ASP A 279 -5.65 -12.47 20.93
C ASP A 279 -5.96 -11.23 21.79
N ALA A 280 -5.41 -10.06 21.41
CA ALA A 280 -5.69 -8.80 22.07
C ALA A 280 -7.15 -8.30 21.86
N PRO A 281 -7.66 -7.46 22.79
CA PRO A 281 -8.90 -6.70 22.58
C PRO A 281 -8.84 -5.89 21.27
N LEU A 282 -10.00 -5.64 20.63
CA LEU A 282 -10.06 -4.99 19.31
C LEU A 282 -9.27 -3.69 19.21
N HIS A 283 -9.32 -2.84 20.25
CA HIS A 283 -8.60 -1.58 20.30
C HIS A 283 -7.07 -1.74 20.40
N ASP A 284 -6.56 -2.94 20.70
CA ASP A 284 -5.14 -3.26 20.95
C ASP A 284 -4.52 -4.21 19.94
N ARG A 285 -5.31 -4.73 19.01
CA ARG A 285 -4.82 -5.71 18.03
C ARG A 285 -3.76 -5.15 17.12
N TYR A 286 -3.80 -3.85 16.81
CA TYR A 286 -2.67 -3.20 16.16
C TYR A 286 -1.72 -2.80 17.28
N THR A 287 -0.54 -3.42 17.32
CA THR A 287 0.45 -3.09 18.35
C THR A 287 1.16 -1.78 18.01
N MET A 288 1.90 -1.22 18.96
CA MET A 288 2.76 -0.03 18.74
C MET A 288 4.21 -0.42 18.44
N ASP A 289 4.50 -1.71 18.29
CA ASP A 289 5.85 -2.21 18.05
C ASP A 289 6.43 -1.62 16.77
N THR A 290 7.70 -1.24 16.83
CA THR A 290 8.54 -0.88 15.68
C THR A 290 9.65 -1.90 15.53
N ASP A 291 10.27 -1.95 14.34
CA ASP A 291 11.45 -2.80 14.08
C ASP A 291 11.25 -4.30 14.40
N PHE A 292 10.00 -4.78 14.32
CA PHE A 292 9.60 -6.15 14.65
C PHE A 292 9.81 -7.15 13.49
N VAL A 293 10.25 -6.67 12.33
CA VAL A 293 10.66 -7.46 11.17
C VAL A 293 12.03 -7.00 10.69
N SER A 294 12.79 -7.90 10.08
CA SER A 294 14.05 -7.56 9.42
C SER A 294 13.81 -6.76 8.11
N ASP A 295 14.84 -6.07 7.62
CA ASP A 295 14.78 -5.32 6.36
C ASP A 295 14.34 -6.19 5.16
N GLU A 296 14.78 -7.44 5.12
CA GLU A 296 14.38 -8.39 4.06
C GLU A 296 12.91 -8.77 4.17
N GLU A 297 12.41 -9.05 5.37
CA GLU A 297 11.01 -9.35 5.61
C GLU A 297 10.12 -8.15 5.29
N ALA A 298 10.56 -6.94 5.68
CA ALA A 298 9.90 -5.70 5.30
C ALA A 298 9.85 -5.55 3.76
N SER A 299 10.94 -5.86 3.07
CA SER A 299 10.98 -5.84 1.59
C SER A 299 9.98 -6.82 0.97
N ILE A 300 9.85 -8.05 1.51
CA ILE A 300 8.88 -9.05 1.05
C ILE A 300 7.44 -8.56 1.24
N LEU A 301 7.11 -8.03 2.41
CA LEU A 301 5.77 -7.53 2.74
C LEU A 301 5.39 -6.31 1.88
N ARG A 302 6.35 -5.39 1.67
CA ARG A 302 6.19 -4.24 0.77
C ARG A 302 5.94 -4.71 -0.67
N ASP A 303 6.80 -5.57 -1.19
CA ASP A 303 6.73 -6.03 -2.58
C ASP A 303 5.44 -6.79 -2.84
N THR A 304 4.99 -7.60 -1.88
CA THR A 304 3.69 -8.30 -1.92
C THR A 304 2.54 -7.30 -2.01
N THR A 305 2.51 -6.32 -1.10
CA THR A 305 1.42 -5.33 -1.02
C THR A 305 1.37 -4.47 -2.28
N LEU A 306 2.51 -3.94 -2.73
CA LEU A 306 2.56 -3.11 -3.94
C LEU A 306 2.23 -3.89 -5.20
N THR A 307 2.65 -5.16 -5.30
CA THR A 307 2.25 -6.04 -6.42
C THR A 307 0.74 -6.17 -6.50
N ILE A 308 0.08 -6.51 -5.39
CA ILE A 308 -1.38 -6.66 -5.32
C ILE A 308 -2.07 -5.35 -5.74
N ASN A 309 -1.63 -4.24 -5.14
CA ASN A 309 -2.17 -2.91 -5.39
C ASN A 309 -2.07 -2.52 -6.88
N ALA A 310 -0.89 -2.68 -7.48
CA ALA A 310 -0.64 -2.33 -8.87
C ALA A 310 -1.31 -3.29 -9.88
N TYR A 311 -1.53 -4.54 -9.48
CA TYR A 311 -2.23 -5.53 -10.30
C TYR A 311 -3.71 -5.19 -10.46
N PHE A 312 -4.35 -4.73 -9.38
CA PHE A 312 -5.77 -4.37 -9.36
C PHE A 312 -6.06 -2.89 -9.57
N GLY A 313 -5.05 -2.02 -9.65
CA GLY A 313 -5.26 -0.58 -9.76
C GLY A 313 -5.84 0.01 -8.46
N TRP A 314 -5.37 -0.50 -7.32
CA TRP A 314 -5.73 -0.04 -6.00
C TRP A 314 -4.61 0.80 -5.42
N ASP A 315 -4.75 2.11 -5.51
CA ASP A 315 -3.89 3.08 -4.84
C ASP A 315 -3.86 2.85 -3.33
N PHE A 316 -4.99 2.56 -2.69
CA PHE A 316 -5.12 2.40 -1.25
C PHE A 316 -5.73 1.04 -0.88
N ASN A 317 -4.92 0.15 -0.31
CA ASN A 317 -5.32 -1.20 0.08
C ASN A 317 -4.48 -1.68 1.28
N SER A 318 -4.83 -2.80 1.89
CA SER A 318 -3.97 -3.45 2.87
C SER A 318 -3.91 -4.97 2.70
N CYS A 319 -2.74 -5.52 2.97
CA CYS A 319 -2.41 -6.94 2.92
C CYS A 319 -2.08 -7.45 4.32
N GLU A 320 -2.87 -8.40 4.81
CA GLU A 320 -2.59 -9.22 5.97
C GLU A 320 -1.76 -10.44 5.58
N ALA A 321 -0.66 -10.67 6.30
CA ALA A 321 0.20 -11.82 6.11
C ALA A 321 0.65 -12.41 7.45
N MET A 322 0.75 -13.74 7.51
CA MET A 322 1.27 -14.48 8.64
C MET A 322 2.58 -15.18 8.27
N ARG A 323 3.54 -15.21 9.19
CA ARG A 323 4.81 -15.92 9.00
C ARG A 323 4.78 -17.28 9.66
N SER A 324 5.14 -18.30 8.92
CA SER A 324 5.35 -19.66 9.43
C SER A 324 6.58 -20.27 8.76
N ASN A 325 7.47 -20.87 9.55
CA ASN A 325 8.71 -21.49 9.06
C ASN A 325 9.55 -20.57 8.15
N GLY A 326 9.59 -19.27 8.48
CA GLY A 326 10.33 -18.25 7.71
C GLY A 326 9.66 -17.81 6.41
N VAL A 327 8.45 -18.28 6.10
CA VAL A 327 7.69 -17.89 4.90
C VAL A 327 6.51 -17.01 5.27
N TRP A 328 6.36 -15.88 4.58
CA TRP A 328 5.19 -15.00 4.70
C TRP A 328 4.06 -15.48 3.79
N HIS A 329 2.91 -15.77 4.38
CA HIS A 329 1.70 -16.21 3.72
C HIS A 329 0.67 -15.09 3.71
N PRO A 330 0.31 -14.50 2.55
CA PRO A 330 -0.81 -13.56 2.46
C PRO A 330 -2.13 -14.29 2.78
N ILE A 331 -2.91 -13.75 3.72
CA ILE A 331 -4.14 -14.38 4.24
C ILE A 331 -5.40 -13.51 4.10
N ASP A 332 -5.26 -12.22 3.81
CA ASP A 332 -6.35 -11.32 3.43
C ASP A 332 -5.79 -10.04 2.79
N PHE A 333 -6.12 -9.74 1.53
CA PHE A 333 -5.49 -8.63 0.80
C PHE A 333 -6.39 -7.93 -0.22
N ALA A 334 -7.68 -8.23 -0.23
CA ALA A 334 -8.70 -7.51 -1.00
C ALA A 334 -9.39 -6.46 -0.11
N ASN A 335 -8.59 -5.60 0.52
CA ASN A 335 -9.05 -4.59 1.48
C ASN A 335 -8.88 -3.19 0.89
N ALA A 336 -9.36 -2.99 -0.34
CA ALA A 336 -9.15 -1.80 -1.17
C ALA A 336 -10.02 -0.60 -0.75
N CYS A 337 -10.28 -0.52 0.55
CA CYS A 337 -10.99 0.52 1.27
C CYS A 337 -10.75 0.26 2.77
N PRO A 338 -9.49 0.13 3.26
CA PRO A 338 -9.25 -0.37 4.62
C PRO A 338 -9.73 0.66 5.66
N ASP A 339 -10.04 0.20 6.87
CA ASP A 339 -10.42 1.12 7.95
C ASP A 339 -9.28 2.12 8.23
N SER A 340 -9.66 3.38 8.30
CA SER A 340 -8.79 4.55 8.25
C SER A 340 -8.93 5.43 9.48
N GLN A 341 -9.64 4.95 10.51
CA GLN A 341 -10.02 5.75 11.67
C GLN A 341 -9.05 5.51 12.84
N VAL A 342 -8.96 6.49 13.76
CA VAL A 342 -8.10 6.40 14.94
C VAL A 342 -8.44 5.21 15.85
N THR A 343 -9.70 4.79 15.86
CA THR A 343 -10.18 3.63 16.64
C THR A 343 -9.64 2.30 16.14
N SER A 344 -9.05 2.30 14.94
CA SER A 344 -8.52 1.10 14.28
C SER A 344 -7.02 1.20 14.09
N LEU A 345 -6.48 2.38 13.74
CA LEU A 345 -5.04 2.60 13.52
C LEU A 345 -4.29 3.19 14.72
N HIS A 346 -4.98 3.89 15.62
CA HIS A 346 -4.46 4.51 16.85
C HIS A 346 -3.08 5.17 16.70
N TYR A 347 -2.02 4.61 17.30
CA TYR A 347 -0.62 5.00 17.10
C TYR A 347 -0.23 5.23 15.62
N HIS A 348 -0.70 4.40 14.70
CA HIS A 348 -0.38 4.47 13.26
C HIS A 348 -1.26 5.47 12.49
N PHE A 349 -2.28 6.04 13.12
CA PHE A 349 -3.25 6.93 12.48
C PHE A 349 -2.63 8.17 11.81
N PRO A 350 -1.66 8.88 12.43
CA PRO A 350 -1.02 10.03 11.81
C PRO A 350 -0.27 9.70 10.52
N TRP A 351 0.31 8.50 10.40
CA TRP A 351 0.97 8.06 9.17
C TRP A 351 -0.04 8.00 8.02
N LEU A 352 -1.25 7.49 8.27
CA LEU A 352 -2.26 7.38 7.21
C LEU A 352 -2.71 8.75 6.69
N VAL A 353 -2.91 9.72 7.59
CA VAL A 353 -3.32 11.08 7.19
C VAL A 353 -2.24 11.72 6.32
N LEU A 354 -0.97 11.62 6.75
CA LEU A 354 0.19 12.09 6.01
C LEU A 354 0.33 11.39 4.63
N ALA A 355 0.15 10.07 4.58
CA ALA A 355 0.25 9.30 3.35
C ALA A 355 -0.85 9.70 2.35
N ASN A 356 -2.08 9.90 2.81
CA ASN A 356 -3.19 10.41 2.00
C ASN A 356 -2.85 11.79 1.41
N LEU A 357 -2.41 12.74 2.24
CA LEU A 357 -2.03 14.08 1.81
C LEU A 357 -0.96 14.03 0.72
N ARG A 358 0.14 13.28 0.94
CA ARG A 358 1.23 13.17 -0.02
C ARG A 358 0.76 12.66 -1.38
N TRP A 359 0.02 11.55 -1.39
CA TRP A 359 -0.39 10.92 -2.64
C TRP A 359 -1.45 11.75 -3.38
N SER A 360 -2.45 12.27 -2.67
CA SER A 360 -3.52 13.06 -3.27
C SER A 360 -3.00 14.39 -3.83
N ILE A 361 -2.12 15.08 -3.10
CA ILE A 361 -1.47 16.32 -3.55
C ILE A 361 -0.59 16.02 -4.77
N PHE A 362 0.22 14.97 -4.74
CA PHE A 362 1.03 14.56 -5.88
C PHE A 362 0.15 14.32 -7.12
N CYS A 363 -0.92 13.53 -7.00
CA CYS A 363 -1.83 13.26 -8.10
C CYS A 363 -2.48 14.54 -8.64
N ALA A 364 -2.93 15.43 -7.75
CA ALA A 364 -3.60 16.68 -8.11
C ALA A 364 -2.66 17.67 -8.79
N VAL A 365 -1.51 17.98 -8.17
CA VAL A 365 -0.54 18.95 -8.68
C VAL A 365 0.05 18.49 -10.00
N THR A 366 0.41 17.21 -10.11
CA THR A 366 1.04 16.66 -11.32
C THR A 366 0.05 16.30 -12.43
N LYS A 367 -1.27 16.43 -12.18
CA LYS A 367 -2.36 15.92 -13.04
C LYS A 367 -2.12 14.49 -13.48
N ARG A 368 -1.72 13.64 -12.52
CA ARG A 368 -1.35 12.26 -12.78
C ARG A 368 -2.51 11.54 -13.47
N LYS A 369 -2.25 10.83 -14.56
CA LYS A 369 -3.31 10.13 -15.33
C LYS A 369 -3.60 8.76 -14.74
N MET A 370 -4.87 8.52 -14.42
CA MET A 370 -5.34 7.25 -13.87
C MET A 370 -5.25 6.11 -14.90
N ARG A 371 -4.80 4.93 -14.47
CA ARG A 371 -4.90 3.70 -15.28
C ARG A 371 -6.31 3.13 -15.16
N ARG A 372 -7.12 3.29 -16.21
CA ARG A 372 -8.53 2.86 -16.22
C ARG A 372 -8.68 1.36 -16.42
N THR A 373 -7.91 0.81 -17.34
CA THR A 373 -7.91 -0.62 -17.65
C THR A 373 -6.82 -1.33 -16.87
N LEU A 374 -7.14 -2.54 -16.42
CA LEU A 374 -6.14 -3.44 -15.87
C LEU A 374 -5.33 -4.05 -17.01
N ASP A 375 -4.04 -4.19 -16.76
CA ASP A 375 -3.08 -4.77 -17.69
C ASP A 375 -2.26 -5.78 -16.90
N TRP A 376 -2.52 -7.08 -17.11
CA TRP A 376 -1.92 -8.17 -16.36
C TRP A 376 -0.74 -8.82 -17.09
N GLU A 377 -0.61 -8.56 -18.39
CA GLU A 377 0.39 -9.20 -19.25
C GLU A 377 1.83 -9.00 -18.75
N PRO A 378 2.24 -7.82 -18.24
CA PRO A 378 3.57 -7.66 -17.67
C PRO A 378 3.85 -8.58 -16.46
N PHE A 379 2.84 -8.84 -15.63
CA PHE A 379 2.99 -9.77 -14.50
C PHE A 379 3.03 -11.21 -15.00
N TYR A 380 2.21 -11.58 -15.98
CA TYR A 380 2.19 -12.94 -16.53
C TYR A 380 3.47 -13.28 -17.29
N ALA A 381 4.09 -12.31 -17.97
CA ALA A 381 5.39 -12.48 -18.61
C ALA A 381 6.50 -12.84 -17.59
N ILE A 382 6.42 -12.31 -16.38
CA ILE A 382 7.31 -12.69 -15.27
C ILE A 382 6.90 -14.05 -14.70
N ALA A 383 5.61 -14.30 -14.48
CA ALA A 383 5.09 -15.58 -13.96
C ALA A 383 5.44 -16.78 -14.86
N ALA A 384 5.53 -16.58 -16.17
CA ALA A 384 5.91 -17.60 -17.15
C ALA A 384 7.36 -18.09 -17.00
N GLN A 385 8.23 -17.34 -16.32
CA GLN A 385 9.63 -17.70 -16.07
C GLN A 385 9.72 -18.68 -14.88
N ARG A 386 9.45 -19.97 -15.15
CA ARG A 386 9.29 -21.01 -14.13
C ARG A 386 10.54 -21.28 -13.28
N ASP A 387 11.72 -21.02 -13.82
CA ASP A 387 12.99 -21.28 -13.13
C ASP A 387 13.45 -20.11 -12.24
N MET A 388 12.74 -18.96 -12.27
CA MET A 388 13.07 -17.80 -11.45
C MET A 388 12.71 -18.06 -9.97
N PRO A 389 13.65 -17.86 -9.01
CA PRO A 389 13.35 -17.96 -7.59
C PRO A 389 12.20 -17.03 -7.17
N TYR A 390 11.34 -17.48 -6.24
CA TYR A 390 10.15 -16.72 -5.84
C TYR A 390 10.47 -15.29 -5.39
N ARG A 391 11.53 -15.09 -4.60
CA ARG A 391 11.91 -13.76 -4.11
C ARG A 391 12.27 -12.80 -5.24
N GLU A 392 13.05 -13.27 -6.22
CA GLU A 392 13.42 -12.49 -7.42
C GLU A 392 12.18 -12.17 -8.26
N ARG A 393 11.28 -13.15 -8.42
CA ARG A 393 10.01 -12.97 -9.13
C ARG A 393 9.13 -11.91 -8.47
N LEU A 394 9.00 -11.97 -7.14
CA LEU A 394 8.26 -10.98 -6.36
C LEU A 394 8.87 -9.58 -6.50
N ARG A 395 10.20 -9.46 -6.49
CA ARG A 395 10.89 -8.19 -6.69
C ARG A 395 10.64 -7.63 -8.09
N ALA A 396 10.61 -8.48 -9.12
CA ALA A 396 10.29 -8.09 -10.49
C ALA A 396 8.83 -7.61 -10.63
N TYR A 397 7.87 -8.24 -9.95
CA TYR A 397 6.50 -7.73 -9.89
C TYR A 397 6.43 -6.36 -9.20
N ALA A 398 7.15 -6.17 -8.10
CA ALA A 398 7.19 -4.91 -7.39
C ALA A 398 7.82 -3.78 -8.22
N GLN A 399 8.77 -4.06 -9.12
CA GLN A 399 9.29 -3.06 -10.07
C GLN A 399 8.21 -2.55 -11.03
N ILE A 400 7.29 -3.43 -11.49
CA ILE A 400 6.11 -3.00 -12.25
C ILE A 400 5.24 -2.08 -11.39
N ALA A 401 5.05 -2.42 -10.12
CA ALA A 401 4.26 -1.59 -9.20
C ALA A 401 4.87 -0.21 -9.01
N GLU A 402 6.18 -0.11 -8.80
CA GLU A 402 6.90 1.16 -8.62
C GLU A 402 6.80 2.05 -9.85
N GLN A 403 6.94 1.48 -11.05
CA GLN A 403 6.71 2.20 -12.30
C GLN A 403 5.26 2.67 -12.42
N ARG A 404 4.28 1.80 -12.09
CA ARG A 404 2.86 2.15 -12.13
C ARG A 404 2.48 3.21 -11.11
N PHE A 405 3.14 3.28 -9.96
CA PHE A 405 2.93 4.31 -8.96
C PHE A 405 3.83 5.54 -9.13
N ASP A 406 4.66 5.59 -10.17
CA ASP A 406 5.56 6.72 -10.45
C ASP A 406 6.48 7.02 -9.25
N LEU A 407 7.02 5.96 -8.62
CA LEU A 407 7.73 6.01 -7.33
C LEU A 407 8.80 7.11 -7.30
N GLU A 408 9.73 7.10 -8.25
CA GLU A 408 10.87 8.03 -8.27
C GLU A 408 10.40 9.48 -8.32
N ARG A 409 9.43 9.79 -9.18
CA ARG A 409 8.87 11.14 -9.30
C ARG A 409 8.05 11.52 -8.08
N PHE A 410 7.35 10.58 -7.46
CA PHE A 410 6.62 10.80 -6.22
C PHE A 410 7.58 11.14 -5.07
N GLU A 411 8.68 10.41 -4.93
CA GLU A 411 9.69 10.65 -3.90
C GLU A 411 10.38 12.01 -4.13
N GLU A 412 10.78 12.32 -5.36
CA GLU A 412 11.34 13.62 -5.73
C GLU A 412 10.35 14.75 -5.42
N PHE A 413 9.08 14.58 -5.77
CA PHE A 413 8.04 15.56 -5.49
C PHE A 413 7.87 15.79 -3.99
N CYS A 414 7.79 14.72 -3.20
CA CYS A 414 7.68 14.85 -1.75
C CYS A 414 8.89 15.57 -1.14
N ALA A 415 10.10 15.20 -1.56
CA ALA A 415 11.34 15.79 -1.04
C ALA A 415 11.49 17.27 -1.42
N THR A 416 11.09 17.67 -2.63
CA THR A 416 11.36 19.02 -3.16
C THR A 416 10.18 19.99 -3.00
N LYS A 417 8.94 19.48 -2.97
CA LYS A 417 7.71 20.29 -2.97
C LYS A 417 6.92 20.19 -1.68
N LEU A 418 7.07 19.11 -0.91
CA LEU A 418 6.33 18.85 0.33
C LEU A 418 7.24 18.73 1.56
N GLY A 419 8.44 19.31 1.56
CA GLY A 419 9.42 19.12 2.64
C GLY A 419 8.94 19.48 4.07
N HIS A 420 7.96 20.39 4.19
CA HIS A 420 7.39 20.83 5.47
C HIS A 420 6.14 20.02 5.91
N ILE A 421 5.66 19.08 5.09
CA ILE A 421 4.40 18.37 5.36
C ILE A 421 4.49 17.42 6.57
N GLU A 422 5.69 16.88 6.86
CA GLU A 422 5.91 16.06 8.05
C GLU A 422 5.76 16.88 9.32
N GLU A 423 6.34 18.09 9.34
CA GLU A 423 6.24 19.02 10.46
C GLU A 423 4.81 19.49 10.67
N ALA A 424 4.13 19.94 9.60
CA ALA A 424 2.73 20.35 9.68
C ALA A 424 1.81 19.24 10.22
N ASN A 425 2.00 17.99 9.77
CA ASN A 425 1.25 16.84 10.28
C ASN A 425 1.57 16.57 11.76
N TRP A 426 2.85 16.60 12.15
CA TRP A 426 3.27 16.38 13.53
C TRP A 426 2.77 17.47 14.48
N GLU A 427 2.78 18.74 14.07
CA GLU A 427 2.27 19.88 14.83
C GLU A 427 0.75 19.80 14.97
N PHE A 428 0.02 19.46 13.91
CA PHE A 428 -1.43 19.33 13.95
C PHE A 428 -1.89 18.34 15.02
N PHE A 429 -1.21 17.20 15.17
CA PHE A 429 -1.56 16.21 16.19
C PHE A 429 -1.24 16.64 17.64
N ALA A 430 -0.73 17.87 17.85
CA ALA A 430 -0.68 18.54 19.16
C ALA A 430 -1.97 19.29 19.51
N THR A 431 -2.80 19.57 18.52
CA THR A 431 -3.83 20.59 18.64
C THR A 431 -5.09 20.06 19.34
N PRO A 432 -5.87 20.95 19.99
CA PRO A 432 -7.19 20.61 20.48
C PRO A 432 -8.13 20.08 19.38
N VAL A 433 -7.97 20.58 18.15
CA VAL A 433 -8.77 20.13 16.99
C VAL A 433 -8.50 18.66 16.68
N ALA A 434 -7.24 18.23 16.71
CA ALA A 434 -6.90 16.81 16.52
C ALA A 434 -7.51 15.93 17.61
N ARG A 435 -7.44 16.34 18.88
CA ARG A 435 -8.07 15.62 20.00
C ARG A 435 -9.59 15.54 19.82
N ASP A 436 -10.23 16.65 19.45
CA ASP A 436 -11.67 16.69 19.22
C ASP A 436 -12.10 15.77 18.06
N ALA A 437 -11.38 15.77 16.94
CA ALA A 437 -11.64 14.87 15.82
C ALA A 437 -11.62 13.40 16.24
N MET A 438 -10.66 13.00 17.09
CA MET A 438 -10.61 11.66 17.67
C MET A 438 -11.80 11.40 18.59
N ARG A 439 -12.12 12.34 19.48
CA ARG A 439 -13.27 12.24 20.39
C ARG A 439 -14.58 12.06 19.64
N GLN A 440 -14.83 12.82 18.56
CA GLN A 440 -16.02 12.69 17.72
C GLN A 440 -16.15 11.26 17.15
N LYS A 441 -15.04 10.66 16.73
CA LYS A 441 -15.05 9.28 16.24
C LYS A 441 -15.34 8.28 17.36
N VAL A 442 -14.80 8.50 18.56
CA VAL A 442 -15.08 7.65 19.73
C VAL A 442 -16.56 7.73 20.11
N VAL A 443 -17.14 8.94 20.19
CA VAL A 443 -18.58 9.14 20.47
C VAL A 443 -19.47 8.39 19.49
N ALA A 444 -19.07 8.32 18.21
CA ALA A 444 -19.86 7.63 17.19
C ALA A 444 -19.84 6.10 17.30
N LEU A 445 -18.93 5.50 18.09
CA LEU A 445 -18.73 4.05 18.14
C LEU A 445 -18.84 3.44 19.54
N TYR A 446 -18.51 4.20 20.58
CA TYR A 446 -18.44 3.70 21.95
C TYR A 446 -19.65 4.17 22.77
N PRO A 447 -20.10 3.38 23.76
CA PRO A 447 -21.16 3.81 24.67
C PRO A 447 -20.70 5.03 25.48
N GLU A 448 -21.67 5.89 25.85
CA GLU A 448 -21.40 7.21 26.45
C GLU A 448 -20.43 7.17 27.65
N HIS A 449 -20.55 6.16 28.51
CA HIS A 449 -19.71 6.01 29.72
C HIS A 449 -18.26 5.60 29.43
N GLU A 450 -17.95 5.11 28.22
CA GLU A 450 -16.60 4.73 27.80
C GLU A 450 -15.90 5.81 26.96
N VAL A 451 -16.63 6.86 26.55
CA VAL A 451 -16.13 7.86 25.58
C VAL A 451 -14.84 8.53 26.04
N GLU A 452 -14.78 9.00 27.29
CA GLU A 452 -13.60 9.72 27.77
C GLU A 452 -12.39 8.79 27.89
N GLN A 453 -12.61 7.58 28.41
CA GLN A 453 -11.57 6.56 28.55
C GLN A 453 -10.93 6.24 27.18
N PHE A 454 -11.73 5.96 26.16
CA PHE A 454 -11.18 5.62 24.84
C PHE A 454 -10.65 6.83 24.08
N THR A 455 -11.21 8.03 24.31
CA THR A 455 -10.63 9.27 23.77
C THR A 455 -9.21 9.48 24.30
N GLU A 456 -9.02 9.35 25.62
CA GLU A 456 -7.70 9.44 26.24
C GLU A 456 -6.76 8.32 25.79
N LEU A 457 -7.25 7.08 25.67
CA LEU A 457 -6.46 5.96 25.17
C LEU A 457 -5.88 6.25 23.78
N PHE A 458 -6.73 6.63 22.83
CA PHE A 458 -6.30 6.89 21.46
C PHE A 458 -5.47 8.16 21.34
N TRP A 459 -5.80 9.21 22.11
CA TRP A 459 -4.99 10.42 22.18
C TRP A 459 -3.57 10.11 22.64
N ASN A 460 -3.41 9.36 23.73
CA ASN A 460 -2.11 8.99 24.27
C ASN A 460 -1.28 8.15 23.28
N ARG A 461 -1.90 7.29 22.48
CA ARG A 461 -1.21 6.54 21.41
C ARG A 461 -0.73 7.43 20.28
N VAL A 462 -1.52 8.43 19.89
CA VAL A 462 -1.08 9.43 18.93
C VAL A 462 0.04 10.29 19.51
N GLN A 463 0.00 10.63 20.80
CA GLN A 463 1.10 11.35 21.44
C GLN A 463 2.38 10.50 21.54
N ALA A 464 2.27 9.18 21.75
CA ALA A 464 3.41 8.27 21.66
C ALA A 464 4.01 8.29 20.25
N TRP A 465 3.19 8.21 19.20
CA TRP A 465 3.67 8.38 17.82
C TRP A 465 4.40 9.70 17.62
N ARG A 466 3.89 10.82 18.18
CA ARG A 466 4.56 12.11 18.09
C ARG A 466 5.91 12.13 18.79
N ALA A 467 6.03 11.50 19.95
CA ALA A 467 7.29 11.40 20.68
C ALA A 467 8.34 10.62 19.87
N ASP A 468 7.91 9.57 19.16
CA ASP A 468 8.79 8.71 18.36
C ASP A 468 9.13 9.30 16.99
N ASN A 469 8.33 10.25 16.49
CA ASN A 469 8.42 10.78 15.12
C ASN A 469 8.65 12.31 15.06
N VAL A 470 9.55 12.84 15.89
CA VAL A 470 9.91 14.27 15.87
C VAL A 470 10.55 14.65 14.51
N PRO A 471 9.98 15.62 13.76
CA PRO A 471 10.54 16.07 12.48
C PRO A 471 11.99 16.54 12.62
N GLY A 472 12.84 16.16 11.68
CA GLY A 472 14.26 16.56 11.66
C GLY A 472 15.15 15.86 12.71
N ALA A 473 14.59 15.08 13.63
CA ALA A 473 15.39 14.18 14.46
C ALA A 473 16.06 13.13 13.55
N PRO A 474 17.30 12.68 13.85
CA PRO A 474 17.87 11.55 13.16
C PRO A 474 16.90 10.38 13.36
N LYS A 475 16.26 9.92 12.29
CA LYS A 475 15.57 8.62 12.32
C LYS A 475 16.63 7.65 12.83
N VAL A 476 16.34 6.94 13.91
CA VAL A 476 17.24 5.91 14.43
C VAL A 476 17.32 4.84 13.34
N SER A 477 18.22 5.03 12.37
CA SER A 477 18.54 4.00 11.42
C SER A 477 19.17 2.88 12.23
N ALA A 478 18.62 1.67 12.13
CA ALA A 478 19.24 0.46 12.61
C ALA A 478 20.59 0.25 11.89
N GLN A 479 21.63 0.95 12.35
CA GLN A 479 23.00 0.72 11.96
C GLN A 479 23.88 0.67 13.19
N LYS A 480 24.51 -0.51 13.34
CA LYS A 480 25.60 -0.92 14.23
C LYS A 480 25.20 -1.59 15.54
N VAL A 481 25.01 -2.92 15.47
CA VAL A 481 25.82 -3.84 16.29
C VAL A 481 26.16 -5.09 15.46
N SER A 482 27.20 -5.00 14.63
CA SER A 482 27.98 -6.18 14.22
C SER A 482 29.42 -6.02 14.71
N ALA A 483 29.60 -6.18 16.02
CA ALA A 483 30.91 -6.37 16.62
C ALA A 483 30.98 -7.78 17.21
N LYS A 484 31.60 -8.67 16.42
CA LYS A 484 32.09 -10.00 16.76
C LYS A 484 32.48 -10.13 18.24
N LYS A 485 31.72 -10.92 19.03
CA LYS A 485 32.31 -11.60 20.19
C LYS A 485 33.07 -12.81 19.67
N THR A 486 34.34 -12.56 19.38
CA THR A 486 35.36 -13.60 19.23
C THR A 486 35.53 -14.25 20.60
N VAL A 487 35.02 -15.48 20.77
CA VAL A 487 35.34 -16.30 21.94
C VAL A 487 36.81 -16.72 21.79
N LYS A 488 37.69 -15.98 22.45
CA LYS A 488 39.01 -16.49 22.85
C LYS A 488 38.84 -17.15 24.20
N GLY A 489 39.13 -18.44 24.26
CA GLY A 489 39.16 -19.19 25.50
C GLY A 489 40.25 -18.69 26.46
N ALA A 490 40.06 -18.99 27.74
CA ALA A 490 41.12 -19.12 28.71
C ALA A 490 40.64 -19.97 29.89
N LYS A 491 41.27 -21.15 30.00
CA LYS A 491 41.49 -22.02 31.16
C LYS A 491 40.30 -22.68 31.84
#